data_AF-A0A388KPG7-F1
#
_entry.id   AF-A0A388KPG7-F1
#
_cell.length_a   1.000
_cell.length_b   1.000
_cell.length_c   1.000
_cell.angle_alpha   90.00
_cell.angle_beta   90.00
_cell.angle_gamma   90.00
#
_symmetry.space_group_name_H-M   'P 1'
#
loop_
_entity.id
_entity.type
_entity.pdbx_description
1 polymer ?
#
loop_
_entity_poly.entity_id
_entity_poly.type
_entity_poly.pdbx_seq_one_letter_code
_entity_poly.pdbx_strand_id
1 'polypeptide(L)'
;MEREERARKEEEELRAKEAERAAKEERAARRAAEKKKKEPKEDKLEFTKVVRMDVAMCIGGFQEKMQDQMRRNMKDFQSILKGKQRAASPSGSTGSYTSDRGVSEVEELSNKAERLVISEKRKRSPDGPVGDSPPVTLSPKRTPRKTGVKPVKLATKLQAATGTTTKKFTAHGETTRTPTRYTQRKGTPTTKIAAKIRSATRAKFIGDNMRVLAEYQAEDLKRMCKRDEVEYGNKVITVINIAEKRVEEAYGEADTEGEGKAEDVHETMDSVDEASDDGEDE
;
A
#
# COMPACT_ATOMS: atom_id res chain seq x y z
N MET A 1 7.28 0.28 -82.47
CA MET A 1 7.52 1.39 -81.54
C MET A 1 6.24 1.83 -80.81
N GLU A 2 5.10 2.06 -81.47
CA GLU A 2 3.88 2.56 -80.79
C GLU A 2 3.25 1.57 -79.76
N ARG A 3 3.30 0.26 -80.03
CA ARG A 3 2.79 -0.76 -79.07
C ARG A 3 3.65 -0.90 -77.81
N GLU A 4 4.94 -0.59 -77.91
CA GLU A 4 5.91 -0.72 -76.82
C GLU A 4 5.83 0.49 -75.87
N GLU A 5 5.56 1.68 -76.43
CA GLU A 5 5.29 2.89 -75.64
C GLU A 5 3.98 2.79 -74.84
N ARG A 6 2.96 2.13 -75.41
CA ARG A 6 1.67 1.89 -74.73
C ARG A 6 1.82 0.93 -73.54
N ALA A 7 2.61 -0.13 -73.70
CA ALA A 7 2.92 -1.07 -72.62
C ALA A 7 3.70 -0.40 -71.47
N ARG A 8 4.64 0.51 -71.79
CA ARG A 8 5.41 1.24 -70.78
C ARG A 8 4.55 2.22 -69.96
N LYS A 9 3.56 2.87 -70.60
CA LYS A 9 2.61 3.77 -69.92
C LYS A 9 1.66 3.02 -68.98
N GLU A 10 1.23 1.81 -69.34
CA GLU A 10 0.38 0.98 -68.48
C GLU A 10 1.11 0.46 -67.23
N GLU A 11 2.39 0.07 -67.35
CA GLU A 11 3.19 -0.35 -66.17
C GLU A 11 3.43 0.80 -65.19
N GLU A 12 3.68 2.01 -65.69
CA GLU A 12 3.87 3.20 -64.87
C GLU A 12 2.57 3.59 -64.14
N GLU A 13 1.41 3.48 -64.81
CA GLU A 13 0.10 3.73 -64.18
C GLU A 13 -0.22 2.70 -63.09
N LEU A 14 0.16 1.44 -63.27
CA LEU A 14 0.00 0.39 -62.24
C LEU A 14 0.89 0.67 -61.03
N ARG A 15 2.16 1.04 -61.22
CA ARG A 15 3.05 1.43 -60.12
C ARG A 15 2.56 2.67 -59.39
N ALA A 16 2.02 3.65 -60.11
CA ALA A 16 1.43 4.85 -59.49
C ALA A 16 0.22 4.51 -58.61
N LYS A 17 -0.66 3.62 -59.07
CA LYS A 17 -1.83 3.15 -58.30
C LYS A 17 -1.44 2.33 -57.07
N GLU A 18 -0.39 1.51 -57.17
CA GLU A 18 0.11 0.72 -56.04
C GLU A 18 0.78 1.62 -54.97
N ALA A 19 1.61 2.57 -55.40
CA ALA A 19 2.22 3.56 -54.51
C ALA A 19 1.16 4.43 -53.80
N GLU A 20 0.06 4.78 -54.48
CA GLU A 20 -1.05 5.52 -53.85
C GLU A 20 -1.77 4.69 -52.78
N ARG A 21 -1.99 3.39 -53.00
CA ARG A 21 -2.58 2.50 -51.99
C ARG A 21 -1.66 2.35 -50.78
N ALA A 22 -0.37 2.10 -51.01
CA ALA A 22 0.62 2.00 -49.94
C ALA A 22 0.68 3.29 -49.09
N ALA A 23 0.65 4.47 -49.73
CA ALA A 23 0.64 5.75 -49.02
C ALA A 23 -0.66 5.99 -48.22
N LYS A 24 -1.81 5.50 -48.69
CA LYS A 24 -3.07 5.57 -47.95
C LYS A 24 -3.06 4.64 -46.73
N GLU A 25 -2.54 3.42 -46.87
CA GLU A 25 -2.42 2.45 -45.78
C GLU A 25 -1.44 2.94 -44.69
N GLU A 26 -0.29 3.49 -45.07
CA GLU A 26 0.67 4.05 -44.12
C GLU A 26 0.07 5.22 -43.32
N ARG A 27 -0.66 6.12 -43.99
CA ARG A 27 -1.37 7.22 -43.33
C ARG A 27 -2.47 6.73 -42.39
N ALA A 28 -3.19 5.68 -42.76
CA ALA A 28 -4.21 5.07 -41.90
C ALA A 28 -3.58 4.40 -40.67
N ALA A 29 -2.49 3.65 -40.85
CA ALA A 29 -1.75 3.01 -39.76
C ALA A 29 -1.17 4.05 -38.79
N ARG A 30 -0.60 5.15 -39.30
CA ARG A 30 -0.09 6.25 -38.47
C ARG A 30 -1.20 6.94 -37.67
N ARG A 31 -2.36 7.18 -38.28
CA ARG A 31 -3.55 7.74 -37.59
C ARG A 31 -4.08 6.79 -36.51
N ALA A 32 -4.12 5.48 -36.76
CA ALA A 32 -4.54 4.49 -35.77
C ALA A 32 -3.55 4.40 -34.59
N ALA A 33 -2.25 4.40 -34.87
CA ALA A 33 -1.21 4.41 -33.83
C ALA A 33 -1.26 5.69 -32.97
N GLU A 34 -1.56 6.84 -33.58
CA GLU A 34 -1.72 8.10 -32.84
C GLU A 34 -2.97 8.09 -31.94
N LYS A 35 -4.10 7.55 -32.42
CA LYS A 35 -5.32 7.38 -31.61
C LYS A 35 -5.08 6.47 -30.40
N LYS A 36 -4.44 5.31 -30.61
CA LYS A 36 -4.06 4.38 -29.52
C LYS A 36 -3.13 4.98 -28.47
N LYS A 37 -2.35 6.02 -28.81
CA LYS A 37 -1.50 6.73 -27.84
C LYS A 37 -2.23 7.82 -27.05
N LYS A 38 -3.40 8.28 -27.50
CA LYS A 38 -4.19 9.34 -26.87
C LYS A 38 -5.22 8.79 -25.88
N GLU A 39 -5.96 7.74 -26.24
CA GLU A 39 -6.95 7.09 -25.36
C GLU A 39 -6.41 6.67 -23.98
N PRO A 40 -5.25 6.00 -23.83
CA PRO A 40 -4.81 5.51 -22.52
C PRO A 40 -4.40 6.63 -21.55
N LYS A 41 -4.37 7.90 -21.99
CA LYS A 41 -4.11 9.03 -21.11
C LYS A 41 -5.39 9.53 -20.44
N GLU A 42 -6.54 9.42 -21.11
CA GLU A 42 -7.83 9.87 -20.59
C GLU A 42 -8.30 8.88 -19.50
N ASP A 43 -8.25 7.58 -19.78
CA ASP A 43 -8.63 6.54 -18.81
C ASP A 43 -7.79 6.59 -17.53
N LYS A 44 -6.49 6.90 -17.65
CA LYS A 44 -5.60 7.06 -16.48
C LYS A 44 -5.98 8.25 -15.61
N LEU A 45 -6.42 9.34 -16.23
CA LEU A 45 -6.87 10.53 -15.50
C LEU A 45 -8.19 10.26 -14.78
N GLU A 46 -9.13 9.59 -15.46
CA GLU A 46 -10.40 9.19 -14.86
C GLU A 46 -10.21 8.22 -13.70
N PHE A 47 -9.39 7.18 -13.89
CA PHE A 47 -9.06 6.23 -12.82
C PHE A 47 -8.41 6.93 -11.62
N THR A 48 -7.46 7.82 -11.86
CA THR A 48 -6.80 8.60 -10.78
C THR A 48 -7.81 9.47 -10.03
N LYS A 49 -8.81 10.03 -10.74
CA LYS A 49 -9.87 10.84 -10.13
C LYS A 49 -10.79 10.00 -9.24
N VAL A 50 -11.21 8.82 -9.71
CA VAL A 50 -12.05 7.88 -8.95
C VAL A 50 -11.32 7.43 -7.68
N VAL A 51 -10.06 7.00 -7.82
CA VAL A 51 -9.24 6.57 -6.67
C VAL A 51 -9.06 7.72 -5.66
N ARG A 52 -8.78 8.94 -6.12
CA ARG A 52 -8.66 10.10 -5.23
C ARG A 52 -9.97 10.39 -4.48
N MET A 53 -11.10 10.29 -5.15
CA MET A 53 -12.42 10.51 -4.55
C MET A 53 -12.73 9.45 -3.49
N ASP A 54 -12.48 8.18 -3.80
CA ASP A 54 -12.71 7.06 -2.89
C ASP A 54 -11.85 7.17 -1.62
N VAL A 55 -10.55 7.46 -1.78
CA VAL A 55 -9.64 7.72 -0.65
C VAL A 55 -10.11 8.89 0.21
N ALA A 56 -10.59 9.97 -0.41
CA ALA A 56 -11.13 11.12 0.33
C ALA A 56 -12.39 10.76 1.13
N MET A 57 -13.27 9.92 0.58
CA MET A 57 -14.48 9.43 1.27
C MET A 57 -14.12 8.52 2.45
N CYS A 58 -13.18 7.58 2.26
CA CYS A 58 -12.74 6.69 3.34
C CYS A 58 -12.10 7.47 4.51
N ILE A 59 -11.24 8.45 4.21
CA ILE A 59 -10.57 9.26 5.23
C ILE A 59 -11.57 10.17 5.96
N GLY A 60 -12.54 10.76 5.24
CA GLY A 60 -13.59 11.58 5.83
C GLY A 60 -14.43 10.81 6.86
N GLY A 61 -14.90 9.61 6.49
CA GLY A 61 -15.67 8.76 7.40
C GLY A 61 -14.86 8.23 8.59
N PHE A 62 -13.56 7.98 8.42
CA PHE A 62 -12.69 7.57 9.52
C PHE A 62 -12.49 8.69 10.55
N GLN A 63 -12.28 9.93 10.09
CA GLN A 63 -12.09 11.07 10.97
C GLN A 63 -13.34 11.36 11.83
N GLU A 64 -14.53 11.20 11.26
CA GLU A 64 -15.80 11.37 11.98
C GLU A 64 -15.99 10.28 13.05
N LYS A 65 -15.77 9.01 12.71
CA LYS A 65 -15.82 7.90 13.67
C LYS A 65 -14.83 8.09 14.83
N MET A 66 -13.61 8.53 14.52
CA MET A 66 -12.58 8.80 15.54
C MET A 66 -12.99 9.97 16.46
N GLN A 67 -13.54 11.05 15.90
CA GLN A 67 -14.06 12.17 16.70
C GLN A 67 -15.22 11.74 17.59
N ASP A 68 -16.13 10.91 17.09
CA ASP A 68 -17.27 10.43 17.86
C ASP A 68 -16.85 9.48 18.99
N GLN A 69 -15.89 8.60 18.72
CA GLN A 69 -15.31 7.74 19.76
C GLN A 69 -14.62 8.58 20.85
N MET A 70 -13.83 9.58 20.46
CA MET A 70 -13.20 10.50 21.42
C MET A 70 -14.22 11.29 22.24
N ARG A 71 -15.32 11.73 21.62
CA ARG A 71 -16.42 12.43 22.29
C ARG A 71 -17.15 11.54 23.29
N ARG A 72 -17.39 10.26 22.95
CA ARG A 72 -17.99 9.27 23.86
C ARG A 72 -17.06 9.02 25.05
N ASN A 73 -15.79 8.69 24.79
CA ASN A 73 -14.80 8.46 25.84
C ASN A 73 -14.68 9.66 26.78
N MET A 74 -14.70 10.89 26.25
CA MET A 74 -14.62 12.10 27.08
C MET A 74 -15.87 12.31 27.94
N LYS A 75 -17.07 11.94 27.46
CA LYS A 75 -18.29 11.93 28.29
C LYS A 75 -18.20 10.89 29.40
N ASP A 76 -17.69 9.71 29.10
CA ASP A 76 -17.51 8.63 30.08
C ASP A 76 -16.47 9.01 31.14
N PHE A 77 -15.36 9.63 30.75
CA PHE A 77 -14.39 10.18 31.69
C PHE A 77 -14.99 11.27 32.58
N GLN A 78 -15.83 12.15 32.02
CA GLN A 78 -16.50 13.19 32.81
C GLN A 78 -17.54 12.62 33.78
N SER A 79 -18.24 11.54 33.43
CA SER A 79 -19.20 10.89 34.33
C SER A 79 -18.48 10.22 35.50
N ILE A 80 -17.32 9.59 35.27
CA ILE A 80 -16.47 9.02 36.33
C ILE A 80 -15.96 10.12 37.27
N LEU A 81 -15.48 11.25 36.72
CA LEU A 81 -14.94 12.35 37.51
C LEU A 81 -16.01 13.07 38.36
N LYS A 82 -17.22 13.24 37.82
CA LYS A 82 -18.35 13.82 38.56
C LYS A 82 -19.00 12.84 39.55
N GLY A 83 -18.82 11.53 39.33
CA GLY A 83 -19.41 10.46 40.14
C GLY A 83 -18.62 10.05 41.38
N LYS A 84 -17.53 10.75 41.76
CA LYS A 84 -16.81 10.50 43.02
C LYS A 84 -17.60 11.02 44.24
N GLN A 85 -18.86 10.66 44.36
CA GLN A 85 -19.67 10.80 45.55
C GLN A 85 -19.96 9.39 46.09
N ARG A 86 -19.20 9.03 47.14
CA ARG A 86 -19.32 7.83 48.00
C ARG A 86 -19.64 6.51 47.27
N ALA A 87 -18.59 5.72 47.06
CA ALA A 87 -18.71 4.28 46.93
C ALA A 87 -19.42 3.70 48.16
N ALA A 88 -20.71 3.41 48.03
CA ALA A 88 -21.37 2.39 48.81
C ALA A 88 -21.14 1.06 48.07
N SER A 89 -20.55 0.11 48.77
CA SER A 89 -20.25 -1.24 48.28
C SER A 89 -21.47 -1.86 47.59
N PRO A 90 -21.32 -2.43 46.37
CA PRO A 90 -22.44 -3.14 45.76
C PRO A 90 -22.67 -4.45 46.52
N SER A 91 -23.75 -4.47 47.31
CA SER A 91 -24.42 -5.69 47.75
C SER A 91 -24.97 -6.40 46.51
N GLY A 92 -24.73 -7.71 46.42
CA GLY A 92 -24.93 -8.53 45.23
C GLY A 92 -26.31 -8.39 44.59
N SER A 93 -26.31 -8.36 43.25
CA SER A 93 -27.50 -8.59 42.44
C SER A 93 -27.22 -9.69 41.44
N THR A 94 -27.80 -10.84 41.73
CA THR A 94 -27.89 -12.04 40.90
C THR A 94 -28.70 -11.71 39.65
N GLY A 95 -28.02 -11.41 38.55
CA GLY A 95 -28.63 -11.19 37.24
C GLY A 95 -28.21 -12.29 36.28
N SER A 96 -29.07 -13.28 36.11
CA SER A 96 -28.91 -14.37 35.15
C SER A 96 -29.07 -13.85 33.72
N TYR A 97 -28.00 -13.87 32.93
CA TYR A 97 -28.04 -13.74 31.49
C TYR A 97 -27.20 -14.86 30.89
N THR A 98 -27.89 -15.85 30.32
CA THR A 98 -27.33 -16.97 29.59
C THR A 98 -26.75 -16.48 28.27
N SER A 99 -25.43 -16.32 28.18
CA SER A 99 -24.70 -16.31 26.91
C SER A 99 -23.41 -17.11 27.11
N ASP A 100 -23.55 -18.40 26.85
CA ASP A 100 -22.64 -19.48 27.22
C ASP A 100 -21.48 -19.65 26.22
N ARG A 101 -20.82 -18.55 25.81
CA ARG A 101 -19.67 -18.64 24.89
C ARG A 101 -18.75 -17.42 24.89
N GLY A 102 -18.17 -17.08 26.03
CA GLY A 102 -17.11 -16.05 26.04
C GLY A 102 -16.59 -15.58 27.39
N VAL A 103 -17.20 -16.01 28.50
CA VAL A 103 -16.75 -15.58 29.85
C VAL A 103 -15.47 -16.31 30.29
N SER A 104 -15.25 -17.53 29.78
CA SER A 104 -14.13 -18.39 30.15
C SER A 104 -12.76 -17.77 29.88
N GLU A 105 -12.58 -17.04 28.77
CA GLU A 105 -11.26 -16.54 28.37
C GLU A 105 -10.82 -15.35 29.23
N VAL A 106 -11.76 -14.49 29.63
CA VAL A 106 -11.47 -13.35 30.52
C VAL A 106 -11.16 -13.83 31.93
N GLU A 107 -11.87 -14.85 32.41
CA GLU A 107 -11.64 -15.45 33.73
C GLU A 107 -10.33 -16.25 33.76
N GLU A 108 -9.97 -16.96 32.69
CA GLU A 108 -8.66 -17.60 32.55
C GLU A 108 -7.52 -16.60 32.55
N LEU A 109 -7.64 -15.48 31.84
CA LEU A 109 -6.64 -14.41 31.84
C LEU A 109 -6.51 -13.77 33.22
N SER A 110 -7.63 -13.57 33.94
CA SER A 110 -7.64 -13.06 35.31
C SER A 110 -6.94 -14.03 36.27
N ASN A 111 -7.26 -15.32 36.18
CA ASN A 111 -6.64 -16.37 37.01
C ASN A 111 -5.15 -16.56 36.70
N LYS A 112 -4.75 -16.45 35.42
CA LYS A 112 -3.33 -16.45 35.01
C LYS A 112 -2.61 -15.22 35.55
N ALA A 113 -3.21 -14.04 35.48
CA ALA A 113 -2.61 -12.82 36.00
C ALA A 113 -2.48 -12.81 37.54
N GLU A 114 -3.46 -13.37 38.25
CA GLU A 114 -3.39 -13.51 39.72
C GLU A 114 -2.30 -14.49 40.16
N ARG A 115 -2.03 -15.54 39.36
CA ARG A 115 -0.89 -16.44 39.57
C ARG A 115 0.47 -15.83 39.24
N LEU A 116 0.53 -14.70 38.52
CA LEU A 116 1.77 -13.92 38.37
C LEU A 116 2.05 -13.11 39.64
N VAL A 117 2.18 -13.81 40.77
CA VAL A 117 2.72 -13.24 42.00
C VAL A 117 4.20 -12.97 41.72
N ILE A 118 4.52 -11.71 41.41
CA ILE A 118 5.89 -11.22 41.27
C ILE A 118 6.48 -11.13 42.70
N SER A 119 6.74 -12.30 43.31
CA SER A 119 7.36 -12.43 44.63
C SER A 119 8.82 -11.99 44.59
N GLU A 120 9.43 -12.01 43.40
CA GLU A 120 10.83 -11.69 43.19
C GLU A 120 10.97 -10.40 42.40
N LYS A 121 10.95 -9.26 43.11
CA LYS A 121 11.54 -8.04 42.58
C LYS A 121 13.04 -8.31 42.45
N ARG A 122 13.50 -8.61 41.22
CA ARG A 122 14.91 -8.70 40.89
C ARG A 122 15.63 -7.52 41.53
N LYS A 123 16.53 -7.81 42.48
CA LYS A 123 17.46 -6.82 43.01
C LYS A 123 18.21 -6.31 41.79
N ARG A 124 18.07 -5.00 41.49
CA ARG A 124 19.03 -4.31 40.63
C ARG A 124 20.40 -4.76 41.13
N SER A 125 21.17 -5.39 40.26
CA SER A 125 22.56 -5.75 40.54
C SER A 125 23.25 -4.51 41.14
N PRO A 126 24.12 -4.69 42.15
CA PRO A 126 24.88 -3.57 42.71
C PRO A 126 25.51 -2.82 41.54
N ASP A 127 25.21 -1.52 41.43
CA ASP A 127 25.73 -0.64 40.38
C ASP A 127 27.23 -0.92 40.26
N GLY A 128 27.62 -1.63 39.19
CA GLY A 128 29.01 -1.72 38.83
C GLY A 128 29.51 -0.29 38.64
N PRO A 129 30.76 0.04 39.01
CA PRO A 129 31.28 1.38 38.83
C PRO A 129 31.08 1.76 37.37
N VAL A 130 30.12 2.66 37.15
CA VAL A 130 29.83 3.24 35.84
C VAL A 130 31.15 3.88 35.44
N GLY A 131 31.84 3.20 34.51
CA GLY A 131 33.18 3.58 34.10
C GLY A 131 33.20 5.06 33.74
N ASP A 132 34.35 5.67 33.99
CA ASP A 132 34.75 7.07 33.87
C ASP A 132 34.45 7.67 32.49
N SER A 133 33.19 7.60 32.09
CA SER A 133 32.67 8.07 30.83
C SER A 133 32.61 9.58 30.99
N PRO A 134 33.37 10.32 30.18
CA PRO A 134 33.45 11.76 30.30
C PRO A 134 32.01 12.30 30.31
N PRO A 135 31.66 13.15 31.30
CA PRO A 135 30.32 13.70 31.42
C PRO A 135 29.97 14.28 30.06
N VAL A 136 28.94 13.70 29.42
CA VAL A 136 28.53 14.12 28.09
C VAL A 136 28.06 15.56 28.24
N THR A 137 28.96 16.51 27.92
CA THR A 137 28.72 17.94 27.86
C THR A 137 27.81 18.20 26.67
N LEU A 138 26.55 17.81 26.80
CA LEU A 138 25.52 18.24 25.87
C LEU A 138 25.39 19.75 26.07
N SER A 139 25.83 20.49 25.06
CA SER A 139 25.61 21.93 24.98
C SER A 139 24.15 22.23 25.33
N PRO A 140 23.85 23.16 26.25
CA PRO A 140 22.49 23.48 26.63
C PRO A 140 21.65 23.73 25.39
N LYS A 141 20.57 22.95 25.22
CA LYS A 141 19.61 23.12 24.13
C LYS A 141 19.10 24.57 24.18
N ARG A 142 19.70 25.43 23.35
CA ARG A 142 19.21 26.78 23.10
C ARG A 142 17.88 26.64 22.37
N THR A 143 16.80 26.65 23.14
CA THR A 143 15.49 26.98 22.61
C THR A 143 15.59 28.40 22.04
N PRO A 144 15.34 28.61 20.73
CA PRO A 144 15.35 29.96 20.19
C PRO A 144 14.18 30.73 20.81
N ARG A 145 14.47 31.58 21.79
CA ARG A 145 13.57 32.63 22.26
C ARG A 145 13.33 33.61 21.11
N LYS A 146 12.42 33.26 20.20
CA LYS A 146 11.89 34.20 19.20
C LYS A 146 10.75 35.00 19.82
N THR A 147 11.08 35.89 20.75
CA THR A 147 10.24 37.06 21.04
C THR A 147 10.29 37.99 19.84
N GLY A 148 9.27 37.96 18.98
CA GLY A 148 9.13 38.93 17.88
C GLY A 148 8.57 38.40 16.55
N VAL A 149 8.26 37.10 16.41
CA VAL A 149 7.56 36.63 15.22
C VAL A 149 6.07 36.90 15.40
N LYS A 150 5.59 37.99 14.78
CA LYS A 150 4.14 38.24 14.64
C LYS A 150 3.51 37.00 14.00
N PRO A 151 2.43 36.43 14.57
CA PRO A 151 1.74 35.30 13.96
C PRO A 151 1.33 35.68 12.54
N VAL A 152 1.84 34.93 11.56
CA VAL A 152 1.44 35.08 10.17
C VAL A 152 -0.04 34.76 10.11
N LYS A 153 -0.86 35.77 9.78
CA LYS A 153 -2.30 35.62 9.59
C LYS A 153 -2.54 34.73 8.37
N LEU A 154 -2.61 33.41 8.58
CA LEU A 154 -2.89 32.42 7.53
C LEU A 154 -4.39 32.35 7.15
N ALA A 155 -5.22 33.29 7.60
CA ALA A 155 -6.67 33.16 7.57
C ALA A 155 -7.40 33.88 6.41
N THR A 156 -6.72 34.40 5.38
CA THR A 156 -7.39 35.27 4.36
C THR A 156 -7.34 34.79 2.91
N LYS A 157 -6.92 33.54 2.63
CA LYS A 157 -6.91 33.02 1.24
C LYS A 157 -7.54 31.62 1.08
N LEU A 158 -8.67 31.38 1.73
CA LEU A 158 -9.52 30.21 1.47
C LEU A 158 -10.94 30.60 1.00
N GLN A 159 -11.08 31.75 0.36
CA GLN A 159 -12.30 32.11 -0.37
C GLN A 159 -11.90 32.57 -1.77
N ALA A 160 -12.05 31.68 -2.76
CA ALA A 160 -12.29 31.93 -4.19
C ALA A 160 -11.66 30.83 -5.04
N ALA A 161 -12.43 29.76 -5.31
CA ALA A 161 -12.25 28.93 -6.50
C ALA A 161 -13.52 28.13 -6.82
N THR A 162 -14.66 28.80 -6.85
CA THR A 162 -15.80 28.42 -7.70
C THR A 162 -15.86 29.47 -8.79
N GLY A 163 -15.38 29.13 -9.98
CA GLY A 163 -15.29 30.07 -11.09
C GLY A 163 -14.87 29.35 -12.35
N THR A 164 -15.84 28.69 -12.97
CA THR A 164 -15.86 28.45 -14.41
C THR A 164 -15.45 29.72 -15.15
N THR A 165 -14.49 29.63 -16.06
CA THR A 165 -14.55 30.33 -17.35
C THR A 165 -13.36 29.94 -18.23
N THR A 166 -13.73 29.42 -19.38
CA THR A 166 -13.00 29.52 -20.64
C THR A 166 -12.47 30.94 -20.86
N LYS A 167 -11.21 31.08 -21.31
CA LYS A 167 -10.81 32.08 -22.32
C LYS A 167 -9.36 31.91 -22.75
N LYS A 168 -9.24 31.63 -24.05
CA LYS A 168 -8.39 32.28 -25.06
C LYS A 168 -6.92 32.52 -24.73
N PHE A 169 -6.11 31.75 -25.46
CA PHE A 169 -4.82 32.14 -26.01
C PHE A 169 -4.78 33.61 -26.44
N THR A 170 -3.82 34.35 -25.91
CA THR A 170 -3.15 35.45 -26.63
C THR A 170 -1.66 35.39 -26.30
N ALA A 171 -0.89 35.46 -27.38
CA ALA A 171 0.55 35.39 -27.44
C ALA A 171 1.25 36.62 -26.83
N HIS A 172 2.58 36.51 -26.79
CA HIS A 172 3.60 37.52 -26.48
C HIS A 172 3.98 37.70 -25.01
N GLY A 173 5.12 37.10 -24.69
CA GLY A 173 5.83 37.28 -23.43
C GLY A 173 7.15 36.52 -23.47
N GLU A 174 7.92 36.73 -24.54
CA GLU A 174 9.28 36.21 -24.73
C GLU A 174 10.18 36.87 -23.67
N THR A 175 10.28 36.24 -22.51
CA THR A 175 11.36 36.49 -21.55
C THR A 175 12.12 35.20 -21.37
N THR A 176 13.34 35.24 -21.89
CA THR A 176 14.40 34.24 -21.85
C THR A 176 14.79 33.92 -20.40
N ARG A 177 13.95 33.13 -19.72
CA ARG A 177 14.31 32.52 -18.45
C ARG A 177 15.08 31.24 -18.75
N THR A 178 16.41 31.36 -18.76
CA THR A 178 17.35 30.25 -18.89
C THR A 178 16.93 29.08 -18.00
N PRO A 179 16.92 27.83 -18.51
CA PRO A 179 16.57 26.67 -17.70
C PRO A 179 17.61 26.52 -16.60
N THR A 180 17.16 26.65 -15.35
CA THR A 180 17.96 26.36 -14.16
C THR A 180 18.48 24.93 -14.31
N ARG A 181 19.80 24.80 -14.55
CA ARG A 181 20.47 23.52 -14.75
C ARG A 181 20.08 22.57 -13.63
N TYR A 182 19.31 21.55 -13.99
CA TYR A 182 19.07 20.39 -13.14
C TYR A 182 20.39 19.62 -13.05
N THR A 183 21.24 20.03 -12.11
CA THR A 183 22.40 19.23 -11.72
C THR A 183 21.85 17.99 -11.03
N GLN A 184 21.92 16.85 -11.71
CA GLN A 184 21.73 15.54 -11.10
C GLN A 184 22.71 15.44 -9.92
N ARG A 185 22.20 15.60 -8.69
CA ARG A 185 22.97 15.29 -7.49
C ARG A 185 23.18 13.78 -7.47
N LYS A 186 24.28 13.33 -8.09
CA LYS A 186 24.93 12.06 -7.82
C LYS A 186 25.34 12.09 -6.35
N GLY A 187 24.55 11.44 -5.54
CA GLY A 187 24.68 11.47 -4.10
C GLY A 187 23.42 10.89 -3.51
N THR A 188 23.12 9.64 -3.87
CA THR A 188 22.22 8.79 -3.10
C THR A 188 22.77 8.79 -1.68
N PRO A 189 22.09 9.42 -0.70
CA PRO A 189 22.53 9.28 0.67
C PRO A 189 22.38 7.80 1.00
N THR A 190 23.47 7.15 1.39
CA THR A 190 23.46 5.85 2.05
C THR A 190 22.86 6.01 3.45
N THR A 191 21.66 6.56 3.53
CA THR A 191 20.85 6.49 4.73
C THR A 191 20.38 5.06 4.81
N LYS A 192 20.81 4.37 5.87
CA LYS A 192 20.27 3.07 6.28
C LYS A 192 18.75 3.13 6.12
N ILE A 193 18.24 2.46 5.09
CA ILE A 193 16.83 2.43 4.75
C ILE A 193 16.16 1.76 5.95
N ALA A 194 15.51 2.56 6.78
CA ALA A 194 14.76 2.06 7.92
C ALA A 194 13.83 0.94 7.42
N ALA A 195 13.81 -0.20 8.10
CA ALA A 195 13.09 -1.42 7.69
C ALA A 195 11.62 -1.17 7.25
N LYS A 196 11.01 -0.06 7.67
CA LYS A 196 9.68 0.41 7.23
C LYS A 196 9.54 0.73 5.73
N ILE A 197 10.63 0.90 4.97
CA ILE A 197 10.56 1.13 3.51
C ILE A 197 10.41 -0.19 2.74
N ARG A 198 10.79 -1.34 3.33
CA ARG A 198 10.75 -2.65 2.64
C ARG A 198 9.35 -3.05 2.20
N SER A 199 8.33 -2.87 3.05
CA SER A 199 6.95 -3.23 2.70
C SER A 199 6.40 -2.39 1.55
N ALA A 200 6.71 -1.09 1.53
CA ALA A 200 6.30 -0.18 0.46
C ALA A 200 6.99 -0.49 -0.88
N THR A 201 8.25 -0.94 -0.85
CA THR A 201 8.95 -1.39 -2.08
C THR A 201 8.45 -2.74 -2.56
N ARG A 202 8.14 -3.67 -1.64
CA ARG A 202 7.57 -4.98 -1.94
C ARG A 202 6.24 -4.87 -2.69
N ALA A 203 5.34 -4.03 -2.19
CA ALA A 203 4.04 -3.78 -2.82
C ALA A 203 4.17 -3.20 -4.25
N LYS A 204 5.13 -2.30 -4.47
CA LYS A 204 5.38 -1.75 -5.82
C LYS A 204 5.90 -2.81 -6.77
N PHE A 205 6.83 -3.65 -6.30
CA PHE A 205 7.39 -4.74 -7.10
C PHE A 205 6.33 -5.77 -7.50
N ILE A 206 5.42 -6.13 -6.57
CA ILE A 206 4.25 -6.96 -6.87
C ILE A 206 3.41 -6.32 -7.97
N GLY A 207 3.01 -5.06 -7.80
CA GLY A 207 2.14 -4.36 -8.76
C GLY A 207 2.76 -4.18 -10.15
N ASP A 208 4.08 -4.02 -10.23
CA ASP A 208 4.79 -3.94 -11.51
C ASP A 208 4.90 -5.32 -12.19
N ASN A 209 5.18 -6.39 -11.43
CA ASN A 209 5.17 -7.75 -11.96
C ASN A 209 3.78 -8.16 -12.44
N MET A 210 2.72 -7.87 -11.68
CA MET A 210 1.34 -8.17 -12.09
C MET A 210 0.98 -7.49 -13.41
N ARG A 211 1.41 -6.24 -13.62
CA ARG A 211 1.17 -5.51 -14.87
C ARG A 211 1.86 -6.17 -16.06
N VAL A 212 3.12 -6.56 -15.90
CA VAL A 212 3.88 -7.28 -16.93
C VAL A 212 3.26 -8.65 -17.22
N LEU A 213 2.90 -9.40 -16.18
CA LEU A 213 2.33 -10.75 -16.29
C LEU A 213 0.91 -10.76 -16.89
N ALA A 214 0.14 -9.69 -16.71
CA ALA A 214 -1.22 -9.58 -17.27
C ALA A 214 -1.23 -9.57 -18.82
N GLU A 215 -0.15 -9.11 -19.44
CA GLU A 215 0.00 -9.06 -20.91
C GLU A 215 0.31 -10.43 -21.53
N TYR A 216 0.71 -11.41 -20.73
CA TYR A 216 1.04 -12.76 -21.21
C TYR A 216 -0.23 -13.59 -21.52
N GLN A 217 -0.09 -14.47 -22.50
CA GLN A 217 -1.12 -15.45 -22.85
C GLN A 217 -1.17 -16.59 -21.83
N ALA A 218 -2.28 -17.34 -21.81
CA ALA A 218 -2.47 -18.45 -20.87
C ALA A 218 -1.36 -19.52 -21.01
N GLU A 219 -0.88 -19.78 -22.23
CA GLU A 219 0.19 -20.75 -22.50
C GLU A 219 1.53 -20.31 -21.90
N ASP A 220 1.84 -19.02 -21.98
CA ASP A 220 3.06 -18.45 -21.37
C ASP A 220 3.00 -18.50 -19.85
N LEU A 221 1.84 -18.19 -19.28
CA LEU A 221 1.59 -18.30 -17.85
C LEU A 221 1.75 -19.75 -17.37
N LYS A 222 1.23 -20.74 -18.11
CA LYS A 222 1.45 -22.17 -17.80
C LYS A 222 2.93 -22.56 -17.83
N ARG A 223 3.71 -22.02 -18.78
CA ARG A 223 5.17 -22.25 -18.83
C ARG A 223 5.89 -21.62 -17.64
N MET A 224 5.48 -20.42 -17.24
CA MET A 224 6.04 -19.74 -16.06
C MET A 224 5.66 -20.47 -14.76
N CYS A 225 4.41 -20.92 -14.61
CA CYS A 225 3.97 -21.77 -13.50
C CYS A 225 4.86 -23.00 -13.30
N LYS A 226 5.19 -23.71 -14.38
CA LYS A 226 6.08 -24.89 -14.31
C LYS A 226 7.50 -24.54 -13.89
N ARG A 227 7.99 -23.36 -14.26
CA ARG A 227 9.34 -22.89 -13.91
C ARG A 227 9.40 -22.43 -12.45
N ASP A 228 8.36 -21.72 -12.02
CA ASP A 228 8.30 -21.07 -10.72
C ASP A 228 7.66 -21.98 -9.65
N GLU A 229 7.31 -23.23 -10.01
CA GLU A 229 6.68 -24.26 -9.17
C GLU A 229 5.33 -23.83 -8.57
N VAL A 230 4.54 -23.08 -9.35
CA VAL A 230 3.21 -22.58 -8.95
C VAL A 230 2.10 -23.32 -9.68
N GLU A 231 1.06 -23.75 -8.95
CA GLU A 231 -0.12 -24.39 -9.54
C GLU A 231 -0.88 -23.44 -10.48
N TYR A 232 -1.20 -23.91 -11.69
CA TYR A 232 -1.96 -23.12 -12.66
C TYR A 232 -3.46 -23.25 -12.40
N GLY A 233 -4.06 -22.19 -11.88
CA GLY A 233 -5.51 -22.08 -11.68
C GLY A 233 -6.15 -21.04 -12.60
N ASN A 234 -6.95 -20.16 -12.03
CA ASN A 234 -7.49 -19.00 -12.75
C ASN A 234 -6.35 -18.07 -13.21
N LYS A 235 -6.51 -17.40 -14.37
CA LYS A 235 -5.47 -16.52 -14.94
C LYS A 235 -5.04 -15.45 -13.94
N VAL A 236 -6.00 -14.82 -13.26
CA VAL A 236 -5.73 -13.74 -12.30
C VAL A 236 -4.99 -14.28 -11.06
N ILE A 237 -5.44 -15.40 -10.51
CA ILE A 237 -4.83 -16.04 -9.32
C ILE A 237 -3.40 -16.45 -9.65
N THR A 238 -3.19 -17.05 -10.82
CA THR A 238 -1.88 -17.46 -11.30
C THR A 238 -0.91 -16.28 -11.40
N VAL A 239 -1.36 -15.14 -11.93
CA VAL A 239 -0.54 -13.91 -12.02
C VAL A 239 -0.15 -13.41 -10.64
N ILE A 240 -1.07 -13.45 -9.67
CA ILE A 240 -0.79 -13.03 -8.28
C ILE A 240 0.27 -13.97 -7.66
N ASN A 241 0.06 -15.28 -7.74
CA ASN A 241 0.96 -16.27 -7.14
C ASN A 241 2.38 -16.20 -7.74
N ILE A 242 2.51 -16.05 -9.07
CA ILE A 242 3.82 -15.85 -9.73
C ILE A 242 4.47 -14.55 -9.25
N ALA A 243 3.72 -13.45 -9.14
CA ALA A 243 4.25 -12.18 -8.68
C ALA A 243 4.75 -12.27 -7.24
N GLU A 244 4.01 -12.95 -6.35
CA GLU A 244 4.41 -13.19 -4.96
C GLU A 244 5.67 -14.06 -4.86
N LYS A 245 5.76 -15.14 -5.65
CA LYS A 245 6.95 -16.01 -5.70
C LYS A 245 8.20 -15.25 -6.11
N ARG A 246 8.11 -14.40 -7.15
CA ARG A 246 9.25 -13.55 -7.58
C ARG A 246 9.65 -12.51 -6.54
N VAL A 247 8.69 -12.06 -5.74
CA VAL A 247 8.97 -11.13 -4.64
C VAL A 247 9.69 -11.86 -3.51
N GLU A 248 9.27 -13.07 -3.20
CA GLU A 248 9.94 -13.93 -2.23
C GLU A 248 11.37 -14.28 -2.67
N GLU A 249 11.61 -14.53 -3.95
CA GLU A 249 12.98 -14.69 -4.46
C GLU A 249 13.81 -13.40 -4.37
N ALA A 250 13.21 -12.24 -4.63
CA ALA A 250 13.93 -10.96 -4.64
C ALA A 250 14.14 -10.36 -3.23
N TYR A 251 13.27 -10.67 -2.28
CA TYR A 251 13.22 -10.03 -0.96
C TYR A 251 13.13 -11.02 0.23
N GLY A 252 12.79 -12.29 0.00
CA GLY A 252 12.48 -13.28 1.05
C GLY A 252 13.68 -13.81 1.80
N GLU A 253 14.89 -13.75 1.24
CA GLU A 253 16.11 -14.17 1.93
C GLU A 253 16.46 -13.30 3.16
N ALA A 254 15.85 -12.11 3.27
CA ALA A 254 16.17 -11.17 4.35
C ALA A 254 15.15 -11.10 5.50
N ASP A 255 14.05 -11.85 5.41
CA ASP A 255 12.95 -11.80 6.39
C ASP A 255 12.83 -13.09 7.24
N THR A 256 13.43 -14.21 6.83
CA THR A 256 13.41 -15.49 7.59
C THR A 256 14.44 -15.57 8.73
N GLU A 257 15.45 -14.70 8.76
CA GLU A 257 16.46 -14.69 9.84
C GLU A 257 16.11 -13.77 11.04
N GLY A 258 15.01 -13.00 10.95
CA GLY A 258 14.67 -11.96 11.93
C GLY A 258 13.43 -12.22 12.79
N GLU A 259 12.51 -13.08 12.34
CA GLU A 259 11.41 -13.56 13.19
C GLU A 259 11.89 -14.83 13.89
N GLY A 260 12.51 -14.62 15.06
CA GLY A 260 12.79 -15.69 16.00
C GLY A 260 11.51 -16.50 16.23
N LYS A 261 11.54 -17.73 15.71
CA LYS A 261 10.78 -18.88 16.20
C LYS A 261 10.62 -18.77 17.72
N ALA A 262 9.43 -18.39 18.18
CA ALA A 262 8.88 -19.04 19.36
C ALA A 262 8.45 -20.42 18.86
N GLU A 263 9.31 -21.41 19.04
CA GLU A 263 8.95 -22.81 18.87
C GLU A 263 7.86 -23.14 19.89
N ASP A 264 6.60 -23.04 19.45
CA ASP A 264 5.50 -23.76 20.09
C ASP A 264 5.59 -25.21 19.58
N VAL A 265 6.28 -26.02 20.36
CA VAL A 265 6.32 -27.47 20.20
C VAL A 265 4.92 -27.98 20.56
N HIS A 266 4.01 -27.98 19.59
CA HIS A 266 2.80 -28.80 19.72
C HIS A 266 3.19 -30.23 19.36
N GLU A 267 3.37 -31.03 20.41
CA GLU A 267 3.48 -32.49 20.32
C GLU A 267 2.42 -33.05 19.38
N THR A 268 2.88 -33.85 18.43
CA THR A 268 2.11 -34.86 17.73
C THR A 268 1.38 -35.73 18.75
N MET A 269 0.07 -35.56 18.88
CA MET A 269 -0.78 -36.56 19.51
C MET A 269 -1.34 -37.46 18.41
N ASP A 270 -0.69 -38.61 18.36
CA ASP A 270 -1.05 -39.85 17.68
C ASP A 270 -2.46 -40.34 18.11
N SER A 271 -3.05 -41.22 17.29
CA SER A 271 -4.32 -41.96 17.47
C SER A 271 -5.62 -41.16 17.23
N VAL A 272 -6.67 -41.68 16.58
CA VAL A 272 -7.22 -43.04 16.60
C VAL A 272 -7.92 -43.36 15.27
N ASP A 273 -7.76 -44.61 14.82
CA ASP A 273 -8.58 -45.35 13.85
C ASP A 273 -10.07 -44.98 13.82
N GLU A 274 -10.61 -44.73 12.63
CA GLU A 274 -12.00 -45.08 12.32
C GLU A 274 -12.04 -45.98 11.09
N ALA A 275 -12.11 -47.28 11.37
CA ALA A 275 -12.64 -48.27 10.45
C ALA A 275 -14.16 -48.07 10.35
N SER A 276 -14.64 -47.55 9.23
CA SER A 276 -16.05 -47.65 8.85
C SER A 276 -16.22 -48.91 8.01
N ASP A 277 -16.90 -49.87 8.63
CA ASP A 277 -17.44 -51.12 8.10
C ASP A 277 -18.67 -50.79 7.22
N ASP A 278 -18.50 -50.80 5.91
CA ASP A 278 -19.60 -50.68 4.94
C ASP A 278 -20.31 -52.04 4.82
N GLY A 279 -21.52 -52.11 5.38
CA GLY A 279 -22.45 -53.23 5.19
C GLY A 279 -23.13 -53.15 3.82
N GLU A 280 -22.90 -54.17 3.00
CA GLU A 280 -23.66 -54.43 1.76
C GLU A 280 -24.85 -55.38 2.03
N ASP A 281 -26.04 -54.87 1.69
CA ASP A 281 -27.20 -55.52 1.05
C ASP A 281 -27.72 -56.91 1.48
N GLU A 282 -28.96 -56.92 2.00
CA GLU A 282 -30.08 -57.79 1.54
C GLU A 282 -31.45 -57.13 1.77
#